data_AF-A0A520B4X4-F1
#
_entry.id   AF-A0A520B4X4-F1
#
_cell.length_a   1.000
_cell.length_b   1.000
_cell.length_c   1.000
_cell.angle_alpha   90.00
_cell.angle_beta   90.00
_cell.angle_gamma   90.00
#
_symmetry.space_group_name_H-M   'P 1'
#
loop_
_entity.id
_entity.type
_entity.pdbx_description
1 polymer ?
#
loop_
_entity_poly.entity_id
_entity_poly.type
_entity_poly.pdbx_seq_one_letter_code
_entity_poly.pdbx_strand_id
1 'polypeptide(L)'
;MKRRFTFFLCLVSMFCKLNAQQTEKLYLSGTGNDNTVNWDFFVTGGMNANKWTTIPVPSNWELHSFGKYNYGFDKDTLRGKEIGLYKYKFAVPAGWKNKKINIVFEGSMT
;
A
#
# COMPACT_ATOMS: atom_id res chain seq x y z
N MET A 1 -5.60 53.54 -25.63
CA MET A 1 -6.11 52.93 -24.38
C MET A 1 -6.24 51.40 -24.47
N LYS A 2 -6.92 50.85 -25.49
CA LYS A 2 -7.13 49.39 -25.64
C LYS A 2 -5.85 48.54 -25.51
N ARG A 3 -4.75 48.95 -26.15
CA ARG A 3 -3.46 48.23 -26.15
C ARG A 3 -2.76 48.23 -24.78
N ARG A 4 -2.92 49.28 -23.96
CA ARG A 4 -2.37 49.34 -22.58
C ARG A 4 -3.21 48.49 -21.62
N PHE A 5 -4.53 48.45 -21.82
CA PHE A 5 -5.43 47.58 -21.08
C PHE A 5 -5.17 46.09 -21.35
N THR A 6 -4.93 45.71 -22.60
CA THR A 6 -4.54 44.33 -22.96
C THR A 6 -3.21 43.91 -22.32
N PHE A 7 -2.21 44.79 -22.28
CA PHE A 7 -0.94 44.52 -21.62
C PHE A 7 -1.10 44.32 -20.11
N PHE A 8 -1.93 45.14 -19.47
CA PHE A 8 -2.23 45.02 -18.04
C PHE A 8 -2.96 43.70 -17.73
N LEU A 9 -3.91 43.28 -18.58
CA LEU A 9 -4.65 42.02 -18.42
C LEU A 9 -3.74 40.78 -18.56
N CYS A 10 -2.79 40.79 -19.51
CA CYS A 10 -1.80 39.73 -19.64
C CYS A 10 -0.89 39.63 -18.40
N LEU A 11 -0.45 40.77 -17.85
CA LEU A 11 0.40 40.80 -16.66
C LEU A 11 -0.30 40.21 -15.42
N VAL A 12 -1.60 40.42 -15.27
CA VAL A 12 -2.40 39.85 -14.17
C VAL A 12 -2.55 38.33 -14.32
N SER A 13 -2.67 37.81 -15.55
CA SER A 13 -2.78 36.36 -15.78
C SER A 13 -1.52 35.56 -15.39
N MET A 14 -0.34 36.20 -15.38
CA MET A 14 0.93 35.56 -14.94
C MET A 14 0.99 35.29 -13.43
N PHE A 15 0.12 35.92 -12.62
CA PHE A 15 0.07 35.70 -11.16
C PHE A 15 -0.98 34.65 -10.73
N CYS A 16 -1.68 34.02 -11.67
CA CYS A 16 -2.60 32.93 -11.36
C CYS A 16 -1.82 31.65 -11.01
N LYS A 17 -1.91 31.18 -9.76
CA LYS A 17 -1.37 29.87 -9.38
C LYS A 17 -2.13 28.76 -10.09
N LEU A 18 -1.43 28.03 -10.97
CA LEU A 18 -1.93 26.80 -11.57
C LEU A 18 -1.82 25.68 -10.53
N ASN A 19 -2.95 25.05 -10.18
CA ASN A 19 -2.95 23.84 -9.36
C ASN A 19 -2.83 22.62 -10.28
N ALA A 20 -1.72 21.90 -10.19
CA ALA A 20 -1.58 20.61 -10.86
C ALA A 20 -2.42 19.54 -10.12
N GLN A 21 -2.89 18.53 -10.85
CA GLN A 21 -3.60 17.42 -10.25
C GLN A 21 -2.66 16.61 -9.36
N GLN A 22 -2.96 16.54 -8.07
CA GLN A 22 -2.22 15.70 -7.13
C GLN A 22 -2.77 14.27 -7.14
N THR A 23 -1.87 13.30 -7.02
CA THR A 23 -2.25 11.91 -6.79
C THR A 23 -2.69 11.74 -5.35
N GLU A 24 -3.94 11.34 -5.16
CA GLU A 24 -4.48 10.97 -3.85
C GLU A 24 -4.00 9.55 -3.47
N LYS A 25 -3.75 9.32 -2.18
CA LYS A 25 -3.29 8.03 -1.66
C LYS A 25 -4.21 7.55 -0.54
N LEU A 26 -4.51 6.26 -0.55
CA LEU A 26 -5.19 5.56 0.54
C LEU A 26 -4.26 4.41 0.97
N TYR A 27 -3.75 4.48 2.20
CA TYR A 27 -2.97 3.38 2.78
C TYR A 27 -3.92 2.25 3.17
N LEU A 28 -3.77 1.09 2.52
CA LEU A 28 -4.53 -0.12 2.85
C LEU A 28 -3.83 -0.93 3.94
N SER A 29 -2.49 -0.86 3.97
CA SER A 29 -1.67 -1.26 5.10
C SER A 29 -1.53 -0.10 6.08
N GLY A 30 -0.76 -0.31 7.15
CA GLY A 30 -0.18 0.79 7.88
C GLY A 30 0.98 1.46 7.15
N THR A 31 1.59 2.47 7.76
CA THR A 31 2.66 3.30 7.17
C THR A 31 4.07 2.88 7.58
N GLY A 32 4.21 1.81 8.37
CA GLY A 32 5.49 1.29 8.82
C GLY A 32 5.33 0.12 9.79
N ASN A 33 6.44 -0.41 10.28
CA ASN A 33 6.45 -1.48 11.29
C ASN A 33 5.82 -1.04 12.63
N ASP A 34 5.92 0.25 12.96
CA ASP A 34 5.37 0.82 14.21
C ASP A 34 3.90 1.29 14.05
N ASN A 35 3.40 1.36 12.82
CA ASN A 35 2.04 1.76 12.52
C ASN A 35 1.46 0.82 11.46
N THR A 36 0.77 -0.22 11.91
CA THR A 36 0.27 -1.33 11.09
C THR A 36 -1.26 -1.37 11.06
N VAL A 37 -1.83 -2.00 10.04
CA VAL A 37 -3.26 -2.31 9.95
C VAL A 37 -3.45 -3.82 9.93
N ASN A 38 -4.40 -4.34 10.71
CA ASN A 38 -4.67 -5.77 10.74
C ASN A 38 -5.45 -6.21 9.49
N TRP A 39 -4.91 -7.21 8.80
CA TRP A 39 -5.56 -7.89 7.67
C TRP A 39 -5.93 -9.31 8.07
N ASP A 40 -6.96 -9.87 7.43
CA ASP A 40 -7.26 -11.29 7.59
C ASP A 40 -6.14 -12.10 6.94
N PHE A 41 -5.66 -13.12 7.65
CA PHE A 41 -4.49 -13.90 7.27
C PHE A 41 -4.70 -15.39 7.47
N PHE A 42 -4.14 -16.17 6.56
CA PHE A 42 -4.09 -17.62 6.61
C PHE A 42 -2.74 -18.09 6.06
N VAL A 43 -2.08 -19.00 6.76
CA VAL A 43 -0.86 -19.64 6.27
C VAL A 43 -1.09 -21.14 6.08
N THR A 44 -0.62 -21.70 4.97
CA THR A 44 -0.90 -23.10 4.59
C THR A 44 -0.09 -24.15 5.37
N GLY A 45 0.98 -23.75 6.06
CA GLY A 45 1.86 -24.65 6.78
C GLY A 45 2.65 -23.96 7.89
N GLY A 46 3.36 -24.76 8.69
CA GLY A 46 4.13 -24.25 9.83
C GLY A 46 3.26 -23.88 11.03
N MET A 47 3.78 -22.97 11.86
CA MET A 47 3.12 -22.51 13.07
C MET A 47 1.82 -21.77 12.75
N ASN A 48 0.79 -21.99 13.58
CA ASN A 48 -0.52 -21.34 13.47
C ASN A 48 -1.22 -21.47 12.10
N ALA A 49 -0.87 -22.49 11.31
CA ALA A 49 -1.43 -22.76 10.00
C ALA A 49 -2.88 -23.26 10.02
N ASN A 50 -3.48 -23.32 8.83
CA ASN A 50 -4.77 -23.96 8.58
C ASN A 50 -5.98 -23.34 9.30
N LYS A 51 -5.88 -22.06 9.66
CA LYS A 51 -6.98 -21.27 10.23
C LYS A 51 -6.87 -19.82 9.77
N TRP A 52 -8.03 -19.18 9.58
CA TRP A 52 -8.10 -17.74 9.37
C TRP A 52 -7.93 -17.02 10.72
N THR A 53 -7.12 -15.98 10.72
CA THR A 53 -6.87 -15.09 11.85
C THR A 53 -6.52 -13.70 11.30
N THR A 54 -5.86 -12.85 12.09
CA THR A 54 -5.35 -11.55 11.65
C THR A 54 -3.84 -11.45 11.77
N ILE A 55 -3.22 -10.65 10.90
CA ILE A 55 -1.80 -10.26 10.97
C ILE A 55 -1.68 -8.75 10.76
N PRO A 56 -0.76 -8.05 11.48
CA PRO A 56 -0.47 -6.65 11.18
C PRO A 56 0.26 -6.53 9.84
N VAL A 57 -0.13 -5.57 9.01
CA VAL A 57 0.54 -5.25 7.74
C VAL A 57 1.00 -3.79 7.77
N PRO A 58 2.28 -3.49 7.47
CA PRO A 58 3.33 -4.41 7.00
C PRO A 58 3.98 -5.24 8.14
N SER A 59 4.37 -6.50 7.86
CA SER A 59 5.17 -7.34 8.76
C SER A 59 5.77 -8.57 8.03
N ASN A 60 6.64 -9.32 8.72
CA ASN A 60 7.03 -10.69 8.35
C ASN A 60 6.32 -11.69 9.28
N TRP A 61 5.64 -12.69 8.72
CA TRP A 61 4.74 -13.53 9.51
C TRP A 61 5.46 -14.40 10.54
N GLU A 62 6.74 -14.71 10.31
CA GLU A 62 7.54 -15.54 11.21
C GLU A 62 7.75 -14.84 12.56
N LEU A 63 7.83 -13.50 12.55
CA LEU A 63 7.90 -12.67 13.76
C LEU A 63 6.56 -12.60 14.51
N HIS A 64 5.48 -13.02 13.85
CA HIS A 64 4.14 -13.10 14.40
C HIS A 64 3.69 -14.54 14.67
N SER A 65 4.65 -15.46 14.85
CA SER A 65 4.42 -16.87 15.20
C SER A 65 3.65 -17.67 14.15
N PHE A 66 3.79 -17.31 12.87
CA PHE A 66 3.24 -18.06 11.74
C PHE A 66 4.36 -18.72 10.92
N GLY A 67 4.01 -19.77 10.16
CA GLY A 67 4.94 -20.37 9.21
C GLY A 67 6.15 -21.02 9.88
N LYS A 68 7.27 -21.05 9.16
CA LYS A 68 8.54 -21.59 9.62
C LYS A 68 9.63 -20.52 9.52
N TYR A 69 10.30 -20.24 10.63
CA TYR A 69 11.48 -19.41 10.63
C TYR A 69 12.69 -20.22 10.16
N ASN A 70 13.26 -19.86 9.01
CA ASN A 70 14.54 -20.39 8.52
C ASN A 70 15.67 -19.38 8.76
N TYR A 71 16.89 -19.85 9.07
CA TYR A 71 18.04 -18.99 9.32
C TYR A 71 19.27 -19.46 8.54
N GLY A 72 20.00 -18.52 7.93
CA GLY A 72 21.24 -18.79 7.22
C GLY A 72 21.04 -19.47 5.87
N PHE A 73 21.96 -20.38 5.52
CA PHE A 73 22.04 -21.04 4.21
C PHE A 73 21.39 -22.43 4.22
N ASP A 74 20.19 -22.53 4.79
CA ASP A 74 19.41 -23.76 4.72
C ASP A 74 19.23 -24.19 3.26
N LYS A 75 19.44 -25.49 2.99
CA LYS A 75 19.14 -26.08 1.68
C LYS A 75 17.67 -25.84 1.35
N ASP A 76 17.35 -25.63 0.08
CA ASP A 76 15.96 -25.39 -0.38
C ASP A 76 14.97 -26.48 0.04
N THR A 77 15.43 -27.72 0.22
CA THR A 77 14.61 -28.82 0.72
C THR A 77 14.13 -28.62 2.17
N LEU A 78 14.80 -27.76 2.93
CA LEU A 78 14.53 -27.45 4.34
C LEU A 78 13.82 -26.10 4.53
N ARG A 79 13.74 -25.26 3.50
CA ARG A 79 13.05 -23.97 3.56
C ARG A 79 11.54 -24.16 3.67
N GLY A 80 10.88 -23.24 4.38
CA GLY A 80 9.43 -23.12 4.39
C GLY A 80 8.87 -23.03 2.97
N LYS A 81 7.76 -23.73 2.73
CA LYS A 81 7.03 -23.72 1.45
C LYS A 81 5.59 -23.27 1.65
N GLU A 82 5.29 -22.75 2.83
CA GLU A 82 4.01 -22.19 3.17
C GLU A 82 3.67 -20.98 2.29
N ILE A 83 2.38 -20.79 2.08
CA ILE A 83 1.82 -19.68 1.33
C ILE A 83 0.97 -18.88 2.29
N GLY A 84 1.25 -17.57 2.37
CA GLY A 84 0.43 -16.60 3.07
C GLY A 84 -0.71 -16.10 2.19
N LEU A 85 -1.95 -16.24 2.64
CA LEU A 85 -3.14 -15.71 2.01
C LEU A 85 -3.67 -14.54 2.84
N TYR A 86 -3.90 -13.41 2.17
CA TYR A 86 -4.31 -12.16 2.80
C TYR A 86 -5.67 -11.70 2.27
N LYS A 87 -6.51 -11.14 3.13
CA LYS A 87 -7.74 -10.44 2.71
C LYS A 87 -7.89 -9.13 3.47
N TYR A 88 -8.33 -8.11 2.74
CA TYR A 88 -8.65 -6.81 3.32
C TYR A 88 -9.79 -6.17 2.53
N LYS A 89 -10.83 -5.71 3.24
CA LYS A 89 -11.95 -4.98 2.64
C LYS A 89 -11.73 -3.49 2.87
N PHE A 90 -11.84 -2.70 1.81
CA PHE A 90 -11.69 -1.25 1.89
C PHE A 90 -12.72 -0.55 1.01
N ALA A 91 -13.02 0.69 1.37
CA ALA A 91 -13.88 1.56 0.59
C ALA A 91 -13.03 2.54 -0.21
N VAL A 92 -13.35 2.69 -1.49
CA VAL A 92 -12.72 3.69 -2.35
C VAL A 92 -13.44 5.03 -2.16
N PRO A 93 -12.74 6.15 -1.94
CA PRO A 93 -13.36 7.47 -1.84
C PRO A 93 -14.24 7.77 -3.05
N ALA A 94 -15.47 8.24 -2.83
CA ALA A 94 -16.44 8.48 -3.91
C ALA A 94 -15.90 9.46 -4.98
N GLY A 95 -15.06 10.41 -4.56
CA GLY A 95 -14.39 11.37 -5.46
C GLY A 95 -13.41 10.75 -6.46
N TRP A 96 -13.04 9.48 -6.30
CA TRP A 96 -12.17 8.75 -7.23
C TRP A 96 -12.93 8.16 -8.42
N LYS A 97 -14.26 8.28 -8.47
CA LYS A 97 -15.06 7.83 -9.61
C LYS A 97 -14.52 8.44 -10.91
N ASN A 98 -14.37 7.59 -11.95
CA ASN A 98 -13.80 7.95 -13.25
C ASN A 98 -12.31 8.37 -13.23
N LYS A 99 -11.58 8.17 -12.13
CA LYS A 99 -10.12 8.32 -12.10
C LYS A 99 -9.43 6.97 -12.35
N LYS A 100 -8.16 6.99 -12.77
CA LYS A 100 -7.32 5.79 -12.81
C LYS A 100 -6.92 5.42 -11.38
N ILE A 101 -7.24 4.20 -10.98
CA ILE A 101 -6.90 3.65 -9.66
C ILE A 101 -5.83 2.58 -9.86
N ASN A 102 -4.78 2.61 -9.04
CA ASN A 102 -3.75 1.56 -9.00
C ASN A 102 -3.66 1.03 -7.57
N ILE A 103 -3.45 -0.28 -7.43
CA ILE A 103 -3.04 -0.89 -6.16
C ILE A 103 -1.53 -1.06 -6.22
N VAL A 104 -0.82 -0.51 -5.24
CA VAL A 104 0.65 -0.49 -5.21
C VAL A 104 1.11 -1.27 -3.99
N PHE A 105 2.02 -2.22 -4.20
CA PHE A 105 2.73 -2.93 -3.14
C PHE A 105 4.16 -2.40 -3.09
N GLU A 106 4.59 -1.85 -1.96
CA GLU A 106 5.96 -1.34 -1.81
C GLU A 106 6.98 -2.49 -1.75
N GLY A 107 6.57 -3.65 -1.24
CA GLY A 107 7.34 -4.88 -1.25
C GLY A 107 6.51 -6.09 -0.82
N SER A 108 6.89 -7.25 -1.32
CA SER A 108 6.42 -8.56 -0.87
C SER A 108 7.60 -9.51 -0.95
N MET A 109 7.94 -10.16 0.16
CA MET A 109 9.04 -11.12 0.19
C MET A 109 8.54 -12.50 -0.26
N THR A 110 9.42 -13.22 -0.97
CA THR A 110 9.24 -14.59 -1.48
C THR A 110 10.37 -15.47 -0.99
#